data_AF-A0A496XJM4-F1
#
_entry.id   AF-A0A496XJM4-F1
#
_cell.length_a   1.000
_cell.length_b   1.000
_cell.length_c   1.000
_cell.angle_alpha   90.00
_cell.angle_beta   90.00
_cell.angle_gamma   90.00
#
_symmetry.space_group_name_H-M   'P 1'
#
loop_
_entity.id
_entity.type
_entity.pdbx_description
1 polymer ?
#
loop_
_entity_poly.entity_id
_entity_poly.type
_entity_poly.pdbx_seq_one_letter_code
_entity_poly.pdbx_strand_id
1 'polypeptide(L)'
;KLDIAAEFLAFPNGKRAHFVGHGIGIEANEPPFLSRGSKAPLAAGMVLAIELHAYADDGTMVKLEDNILLTEDGAQLLTISPRELTIIPPPEK
;
A
#
# COMPACT_ATOMS: atom_id res chain seq x y z
N LYS A 1 -4.33 -8.49 -16.21
CA LYS A 1 -4.58 -7.59 -15.05
C LYS A 1 -5.68 -8.24 -14.22
N LEU A 2 -5.64 -8.10 -12.90
CA LEU A 2 -6.59 -8.77 -12.01
C LEU A 2 -7.94 -8.04 -11.90
N ASP A 3 -8.06 -6.83 -12.46
CA ASP A 3 -9.27 -5.98 -12.50
C ASP A 3 -9.95 -5.67 -11.15
N ILE A 4 -9.23 -5.90 -10.05
CA ILE A 4 -9.66 -5.63 -8.66
C ILE A 4 -9.24 -4.27 -8.10
N ALA A 5 -8.75 -3.34 -8.94
CA ALA A 5 -8.20 -2.08 -8.44
C ALA A 5 -9.27 -1.16 -7.81
N ALA A 6 -10.54 -1.33 -8.19
CA ALA A 6 -11.62 -0.49 -7.66
C ALA A 6 -11.93 -0.84 -6.20
N GLU A 7 -11.81 -2.10 -5.85
CA GLU A 7 -12.07 -2.71 -4.56
C GLU A 7 -11.05 -2.22 -3.53
N PHE A 8 -9.76 -2.14 -3.93
CA PHE A 8 -8.67 -1.64 -3.09
C PHE A 8 -8.62 -0.11 -2.92
N LEU A 9 -9.53 0.60 -3.59
CA LEU A 9 -9.66 2.04 -3.49
C LEU A 9 -11.02 2.46 -2.91
N ALA A 10 -11.96 1.54 -2.71
CA ALA A 10 -13.30 1.88 -2.26
C ALA A 10 -13.38 1.91 -0.73
N PHE A 11 -14.10 2.89 -0.19
CA PHE A 11 -14.50 2.92 1.22
C PHE A 11 -16.00 2.55 1.34
N PRO A 12 -16.43 2.03 2.51
CA PRO A 12 -17.84 1.63 2.74
C PRO A 12 -18.86 2.75 2.52
N ASN A 13 -18.44 4.01 2.67
CA ASN A 13 -19.30 5.19 2.47
C ASN A 13 -19.39 5.65 1.00
N GLY A 14 -18.90 4.84 0.05
CA GLY A 14 -18.91 5.15 -1.38
C GLY A 14 -17.82 6.13 -1.84
N LYS A 15 -16.98 6.64 -0.93
CA LYS A 15 -15.79 7.43 -1.29
C LYS A 15 -14.70 6.52 -1.85
N ARG A 16 -13.75 7.13 -2.57
CA ARG A 16 -12.57 6.42 -3.09
C ARG A 16 -11.27 7.04 -2.56
N ALA A 17 -10.30 6.19 -2.24
CA ALA A 17 -8.95 6.60 -1.95
C ALA A 17 -8.35 7.27 -3.18
N HIS A 18 -7.80 8.46 -2.96
CA HIS A 18 -7.02 9.18 -3.97
C HIS A 18 -5.53 8.95 -3.79
N PHE A 19 -5.14 8.12 -2.84
CA PHE A 19 -3.79 7.96 -2.34
C PHE A 19 -3.52 6.46 -2.23
N VAL A 20 -2.32 6.04 -2.63
CA VAL A 20 -1.93 4.62 -2.68
C VAL A 20 -0.55 4.36 -2.06
N GLY A 21 0.09 5.38 -1.48
CA GLY A 21 1.42 5.23 -0.93
C GLY A 21 2.24 6.52 -0.89
N HIS A 22 3.43 6.43 -0.36
CA HIS A 22 4.32 7.56 -0.10
C HIS A 22 5.79 7.15 -0.20
N GLY A 23 6.70 8.11 -0.19
CA GLY A 23 8.13 7.86 -0.01
C GLY A 23 8.45 7.51 1.44
N ILE A 24 9.53 6.77 1.65
CA ILE A 24 10.04 6.43 2.97
C ILE A 24 11.56 6.63 3.02
N GLY A 25 12.03 7.18 4.14
CA GLY A 25 13.45 7.46 4.34
C GLY A 25 13.74 7.79 5.80
N ILE A 26 14.11 9.04 6.08
CA ILE A 26 14.31 9.49 7.47
C ILE A 26 12.97 9.59 8.17
N GLU A 27 11.95 10.05 7.45
CA GLU A 27 10.58 10.05 7.94
C GLU A 27 9.84 8.81 7.43
N ALA A 28 8.95 8.29 8.27
CA ALA A 28 8.09 7.18 7.87
C ALA A 28 7.22 7.57 6.67
N ASN A 29 6.76 8.82 6.63
CA ASN A 29 6.00 9.39 5.52
C ASN A 29 6.75 10.60 4.96
N GLU A 30 7.39 10.44 3.80
CA GLU A 30 8.04 11.53 3.08
C GLU A 30 7.57 11.61 1.62
N PRO A 31 7.77 12.75 0.93
CA PRO A 31 7.55 12.82 -0.51
C PRO A 31 8.40 11.80 -1.28
N PRO A 32 7.92 11.29 -2.43
CA PRO A 32 6.69 11.69 -3.11
C PRO A 32 5.45 10.98 -2.55
N PHE A 33 4.35 11.71 -2.45
CA PHE A 33 3.04 11.12 -2.17
C PHE A 33 2.42 10.59 -3.48
N LEU A 34 2.10 9.31 -3.50
CA LEU A 34 1.48 8.61 -4.62
C LEU A 34 -0.02 8.82 -4.56
N SER A 35 -0.47 9.91 -5.16
CA SER A 35 -1.88 10.27 -5.23
C SER A 35 -2.34 10.54 -6.65
N ARG A 36 -3.65 10.41 -6.87
CA ARG A 36 -4.30 10.64 -8.16
C ARG A 36 -4.03 12.09 -8.60
N GLY A 37 -3.32 12.23 -9.72
CA GLY A 37 -2.96 13.53 -10.29
C GLY A 37 -1.62 14.09 -9.79
N SER A 38 -0.92 13.39 -8.90
CA SER A 38 0.46 13.74 -8.55
C SER A 38 1.36 13.71 -9.79
N LYS A 39 2.20 14.73 -9.91
CA LYS A 39 3.22 14.85 -10.96
C LYS A 39 4.65 14.79 -10.39
N ALA A 40 4.78 14.39 -9.12
CA ALA A 40 6.08 14.25 -8.50
C ALA A 40 6.90 13.21 -9.29
N PRO A 41 8.15 13.53 -9.69
CA PRO A 41 8.97 12.59 -10.43
C PRO A 41 9.32 11.41 -9.53
N LEU A 42 9.28 10.21 -10.11
CA LEU A 42 9.82 9.01 -9.50
C LEU A 42 11.19 8.75 -10.11
N ALA A 43 12.18 8.40 -9.28
CA ALA A 43 13.53 8.14 -9.72
C ALA A 43 14.10 6.89 -9.05
N ALA A 44 15.05 6.24 -9.71
CA ALA A 44 15.81 5.14 -9.12
C ALA A 44 16.49 5.58 -7.82
N GLY A 45 16.57 4.67 -6.85
CA GLY A 45 17.08 4.92 -5.51
C GLY A 45 16.02 5.38 -4.50
N MET A 46 14.83 5.80 -4.95
CA MET A 46 13.70 6.08 -4.05
C MET A 46 13.12 4.78 -3.48
N VAL A 47 12.73 4.81 -2.21
CA VAL A 47 11.91 3.76 -1.61
C VAL A 47 10.50 4.30 -1.43
N LEU A 48 9.51 3.52 -1.87
CA LEU A 48 8.10 3.84 -1.75
C LEU A 48 7.41 2.79 -0.90
N ALA A 49 6.60 3.23 0.06
CA ALA A 49 5.58 2.40 0.69
C ALA A 49 4.31 2.44 -0.19
N ILE A 50 3.88 1.28 -0.69
CA ILE A 50 2.63 1.13 -1.42
C ILE A 50 1.61 0.50 -0.48
N GLU A 51 0.57 1.22 -0.12
CA GLU A 51 -0.42 0.80 0.85
C GLU A 51 -1.85 0.91 0.32
N LEU A 52 -2.54 -0.23 0.26
CA LEU A 52 -3.89 -0.35 -0.27
C LEU A 52 -4.81 -1.01 0.74
N HIS A 53 -6.08 -0.60 0.72
CA HIS A 53 -7.08 -1.03 1.69
C HIS A 53 -8.25 -1.68 0.95
N ALA A 54 -8.70 -2.83 1.42
CA ALA A 54 -9.97 -3.41 0.98
C ALA A 54 -10.90 -3.58 2.17
N TYR A 55 -12.19 -3.33 1.94
CA TYR A 55 -13.24 -3.42 2.94
C TYR A 55 -14.24 -4.50 2.57
N ALA A 56 -14.70 -5.26 3.55
CA ALA A 56 -15.84 -6.15 3.46
C ALA A 56 -17.10 -5.47 4.01
N ASP A 57 -18.27 -5.96 3.56
CA ASP A 57 -19.57 -5.41 3.95
C ASP A 57 -19.87 -5.58 5.46
N ASP A 58 -19.24 -6.57 6.10
CA ASP A 58 -19.37 -6.83 7.54
C ASP A 58 -18.53 -5.87 8.42
N GLY A 59 -17.83 -4.91 7.80
CA GLY A 59 -16.98 -3.93 8.47
C GLY A 59 -15.53 -4.39 8.66
N THR A 60 -15.17 -5.60 8.23
CA THR A 60 -13.78 -6.06 8.23
C THR A 60 -12.97 -5.28 7.19
N MET A 61 -11.71 -4.97 7.52
CA MET A 61 -10.78 -4.28 6.62
C MET A 61 -9.45 -5.03 6.58
N VAL A 62 -8.88 -5.13 5.39
CA VAL A 62 -7.48 -5.54 5.21
C VAL A 62 -6.69 -4.39 4.60
N LYS A 63 -5.49 -4.15 5.15
CA LYS A 63 -4.48 -3.31 4.52
C LYS A 63 -3.32 -4.20 4.08
N LEU A 64 -2.91 -4.06 2.83
CA LEU A 64 -1.66 -4.64 2.33
C LEU A 64 -0.70 -3.50 2.04
N GLU A 65 0.50 -3.60 2.61
CA GLU A 65 1.53 -2.58 2.49
C GLU A 65 2.88 -3.22 2.18
N ASP A 66 3.56 -2.70 1.16
CA ASP A 66 4.88 -3.13 0.74
C ASP A 66 5.80 -1.94 0.51
N ASN A 67 7.05 -2.08 0.97
CA ASN A 67 8.14 -1.19 0.64
C ASN A 67 8.84 -1.69 -0.62
N ILE A 68 8.96 -0.83 -1.62
CA ILE A 68 9.66 -1.13 -2.87
C ILE A 68 10.77 -0.11 -3.10
N LEU A 69 11.96 -0.60 -3.48
CA LEU A 69 13.04 0.21 -4.02
C LEU A 69 12.83 0.37 -5.52
N LEU A 70 12.78 1.61 -6.02
CA LEU A 70 12.84 1.86 -7.45
C LEU A 70 14.27 1.66 -7.95
N THR A 71 14.43 0.84 -8.99
CA THR A 71 15.69 0.62 -9.68
C THR A 71 15.66 1.30 -11.05
N GLU A 72 16.80 1.35 -11.76
CA GLU A 72 16.85 1.94 -13.10
C GLU A 72 15.89 1.24 -14.09
N ASP A 73 15.72 -0.08 -13.93
CA ASP A 73 14.94 -0.92 -14.85
C ASP A 73 13.61 -1.43 -14.25
N GLY A 74 13.21 -0.96 -13.06
CA GLY A 74 11.98 -1.42 -12.42
C GLY A 74 11.89 -1.15 -10.92
N ALA A 75 11.52 -2.18 -10.17
CA ALA A 75 11.40 -2.10 -8.72
C ALA A 75 11.80 -3.42 -8.05
N GLN A 76 12.38 -3.32 -6.86
CA GLN A 76 12.72 -4.43 -5.98
C GLN A 76 11.84 -4.37 -4.73
N LEU A 77 11.19 -5.47 -4.40
CA LEU A 77 10.46 -5.61 -3.14
C LEU A 77 11.45 -5.69 -1.96
N LEU A 78 11.25 -4.85 -0.94
CA LEU A 78 12.03 -4.84 0.29
C LEU A 78 11.29 -5.48 1.47
N THR A 79 9.95 -5.46 1.47
CA THR A 79 9.16 -6.09 2.52
C THR A 79 9.34 -7.61 2.50
N ILE A 80 9.88 -8.16 3.60
CA ILE A 80 10.01 -9.59 3.83
C ILE A 80 8.94 -10.01 4.83
N SER A 81 7.81 -10.47 4.32
CA SER A 81 6.71 -11.00 5.12
C SER A 81 6.04 -12.17 4.39
N PRO A 82 5.46 -13.14 5.12
CA PRO A 82 4.58 -14.13 4.52
C PRO A 82 3.43 -13.45 3.77
N ARG A 83 3.10 -13.97 2.59
CA ARG A 83 1.96 -13.49 1.78
C ARG A 83 0.64 -14.19 2.11
N GLU A 84 0.69 -15.07 3.09
CA GLU A 84 -0.44 -15.82 3.59
C GLU A 84 -1.03 -15.16 4.84
N LEU A 85 -2.34 -15.31 5.03
CA LEU A 85 -3.01 -14.80 6.21
C LEU A 85 -2.49 -15.55 7.45
N THR A 86 -1.77 -14.85 8.31
CA THR A 86 -1.36 -15.40 9.61
C THR A 86 -2.48 -15.18 10.62
N ILE A 87 -3.01 -16.28 11.17
CA ILE A 87 -4.09 -16.23 12.17
C ILE A 87 -3.45 -16.23 13.57
N ILE A 88 -3.65 -15.15 14.31
CA ILE A 88 -3.21 -15.04 15.70
C ILE A 88 -4.39 -15.40 16.61
N PRO A 89 -4.31 -16.48 17.41
CA PRO A 89 -5.38 -16.81 18.36
C PRO A 89 -5.45 -15.75 19.48
N PRO A 90 -6.63 -15.55 20.10
CA PRO A 90 -6.74 -14.66 21.25
C PRO A 90 -5.81 -15.13 22.38
N PRO A 91 -5.23 -14.19 23.16
CA PRO A 91 -4.41 -14.57 24.31
C PRO A 91 -5.23 -15.43 25.28
N GLU A 92 -4.59 -16.47 25.84
CA GLU A 92 -5.18 -17.23 26.94
C GLU A 92 -5.40 -16.29 28.14
N LYS A 93 -6.54 -16.47 28.82
CA LYS A 93 -6.90 -15.67 30.00
C LYS A 93 -6.04 -16.00 31.21
#